data_AF-A0A6B3B9Z8-F1
#
_entry.id   AF-A0A6B3B9Z8-F1
#
_cell.length_a   1.000
_cell.length_b   1.000
_cell.length_c   1.000
_cell.angle_alpha   90.00
_cell.angle_beta   90.00
_cell.angle_gamma   90.00
#
_symmetry.space_group_name_H-M   'P 1'
#
loop_
_entity.id
_entity.type
_entity.pdbx_description
1 polymer ?
#
loop_
_entity_poly.entity_id
_entity_poly.type
_entity_poly.pdbx_seq_one_letter_code
_entity_poly.pdbx_strand_id
1 'polypeptide(L)' 'MADEQDAWLDKEAAEKLLRGEPVDPAEGRPRQDAERLATALDAVARTARPATGPLPGEAAALAAFRA' A
#
# COMPACT_ATOMS: atom_id res chain seq x y z
N MET A 1 -23.86 -11.89 0.02
CA MET A 1 -23.87 -10.72 0.94
C MET A 1 -22.54 -10.00 0.75
N ALA A 2 -22.63 -8.67 0.56
CA ALA A 2 -21.61 -7.63 0.41
C ALA A 2 -20.12 -7.99 0.47
N ASP A 3 -19.40 -7.83 -0.65
CA ASP A 3 -17.98 -7.41 -0.71
C ASP A 3 -17.57 -6.81 -2.09
N GLU A 4 -18.52 -6.54 -3.00
CA GLU A 4 -18.20 -5.94 -4.32
C GLU A 4 -17.91 -4.43 -4.25
N GLN A 5 -18.04 -3.81 -3.06
CA GLN A 5 -17.81 -2.37 -2.88
C GLN A 5 -16.33 -1.97 -2.92
N ASP A 6 -15.40 -2.92 -2.77
CA ASP A 6 -13.95 -2.67 -2.81
C ASP A 6 -13.25 -3.10 -4.12
N ALA A 7 -14.00 -3.58 -5.12
CA ALA A 7 -13.49 -4.10 -6.40
C ALA A 7 -12.63 -3.13 -7.27
N TRP A 8 -12.35 -1.90 -6.81
CA TRP A 8 -11.57 -0.90 -7.52
C TRP A 8 -10.10 -0.95 -7.13
N LEU A 9 -9.84 -1.45 -5.92
CA LEU A 9 -8.50 -1.69 -5.42
C LEU A 9 -8.30 -3.19 -5.35
N ASP A 10 -8.19 -3.80 -6.52
CA ASP A 10 -7.72 -5.16 -6.59
C ASP A 10 -6.27 -5.25 -6.08
N LYS A 11 -5.79 -6.48 -5.90
CA LYS A 11 -4.44 -6.72 -5.40
C LYS A 11 -3.36 -6.05 -6.25
N GLU A 12 -3.51 -6.03 -7.57
CA GLU A 12 -2.53 -5.46 -8.48
C GLU A 12 -2.52 -3.92 -8.40
N ALA A 13 -3.70 -3.31 -8.35
CA ALA A 13 -3.88 -1.89 -8.10
C ALA A 13 -3.27 -1.47 -6.76
N ALA A 14 -3.48 -2.25 -5.70
CA ALA A 14 -2.86 -2.01 -4.39
C ALA A 14 -1.33 -2.08 -4.44
N GLU A 15 -0.77 -3.09 -5.12
CA GLU A 15 0.68 -3.23 -5.26
C GLU A 15 1.30 -2.06 -6.05
N LYS A 16 0.67 -1.63 -7.14
CA LYS A 16 1.10 -0.45 -7.91
C LYS A 16 1.09 0.81 -7.05
N LEU A 17 0.01 1.02 -6.30
CA LEU A 17 -0.12 2.14 -5.36
C LEU A 17 1.02 2.16 -4.32
N LEU A 18 1.34 1.01 -3.73
CA LEU A 18 2.40 0.88 -2.72
C LEU A 18 3.81 1.10 -3.30
N ARG A 19 4.00 0.85 -4.60
CA ARG A 19 5.24 1.19 -5.33
C ARG A 19 5.31 2.66 -5.76
N GLY A 20 4.22 3.42 -5.60
CA GLY A 20 4.10 4.79 -6.09
C GLY A 20 3.83 4.87 -7.59
N GLU A 21 3.41 3.77 -8.21
CA GLU A 21 3.01 3.73 -9.62
C GLU A 21 1.58 4.28 -9.77
N PRO A 22 1.27 4.95 -10.90
CA PRO A 22 -0.08 5.42 -11.17
C PRO A 22 -1.04 4.22 -11.32
N VAL A 23 -2.11 4.23 -10.54
CA VAL A 23 -3.17 3.22 -10.61
C VAL A 23 -4.25 3.72 -11.53
N ASP A 24 -4.54 2.98 -12.60
CA ASP A 24 -5.70 3.26 -13.44
C ASP A 24 -6.94 2.68 -12.73
N PRO A 25 -7.93 3.51 -12.34
CA PRO A 25 -9.13 3.01 -11.70
C PRO A 25 -9.90 2.14 -12.70
N ALA A 26 -10.29 0.94 -12.29
CA ALA A 26 -11.14 0.06 -13.11
C ALA A 26 -12.37 0.84 -13.64
N GLU A 27 -12.71 0.63 -14.92
CA GLU A 27 -13.75 1.39 -15.62
C GLU A 27 -15.05 1.46 -14.82
N GLY A 28 -15.53 2.69 -14.57
CA GLY A 28 -16.82 2.95 -13.92
C GLY A 28 -16.79 3.37 -12.44
N ARG A 29 -15.61 3.50 -11.80
CA ARG A 29 -15.49 4.03 -10.42
C ARG A 29 -14.67 5.32 -10.32
N PRO A 30 -14.88 6.15 -9.28
CA PRO A 30 -14.33 7.49 -9.23
C PRO A 30 -12.82 7.42 -8.98
N ARG A 31 -12.06 7.77 -10.03
CA ARG A 31 -10.63 8.09 -10.02
C ARG A 31 -10.19 8.93 -8.81
N GLN A 32 -11.10 9.75 -8.31
CA GLN A 32 -10.92 10.61 -7.16
C GLN A 32 -10.58 9.87 -5.86
N ASP A 33 -11.09 8.65 -5.63
CA ASP A 33 -10.79 7.88 -4.41
C ASP A 33 -9.37 7.30 -4.45
N ALA A 34 -8.93 6.81 -5.61
CA ALA A 34 -7.57 6.34 -5.83
C ALA A 34 -6.55 7.48 -5.68
N GLU A 35 -6.84 8.64 -6.28
CA GLU A 35 -6.00 9.85 -6.17
C GLU A 35 -5.93 10.38 -4.73
N ARG A 36 -7.05 10.36 -4.01
CA ARG A 36 -7.10 10.76 -2.60
C ARG A 36 -6.30 9.81 -1.71
N LEU A 37 -6.37 8.50 -1.95
CA LEU A 37 -5.57 7.51 -1.24
C LEU A 37 -4.07 7.66 -1.54
N ALA A 38 -3.70 7.83 -2.82
CA ALA A 38 -2.32 8.07 -3.21
C ALA A 38 -1.74 9.33 -2.55
N THR A 39 -2.51 10.41 -2.52
CA THR A 39 -2.11 11.67 -1.85
C THR A 39 -1.91 11.48 -0.35
N ALA A 40 -2.80 10.74 0.32
CA ALA A 40 -2.68 10.44 1.74
C ALA A 40 -1.43 9.60 2.05
N LEU A 41 -1.15 8.58 1.23
CA LEU A 41 0.05 7.74 1.37
C LEU A 41 1.33 8.54 1.15
N ASP A 42 1.36 9.39 0.13
CA ASP A 42 2.51 10.26 -0.16
C ASP A 42 2.78 11.24 1.00
N ALA A 43 1.73 11.84 1.59
CA ALA A 43 1.87 12.69 2.76
C ALA A 43 2.46 11.94 3.96
N VAL A 44 1.97 10.72 4.23
CA VAL A 44 2.51 9.86 5.30
C VAL A 44 3.96 9.48 5.01
N ALA A 45 4.29 9.07 3.78
CA ALA A 45 5.62 8.68 3.36
C ALA A 45 6.65 9.81 3.54
N ARG A 46 6.28 11.06 3.25
CA ARG A 46 7.15 12.23 3.49
C ARG A 46 7.46 12.48 4.97
N THR A 47 6.54 12.12 5.86
CA THR A 47 6.73 12.23 7.32
C THR A 47 7.41 11.01 7.93
N ALA A 48 7.35 9.88 7.24
CA ALA A 48 7.97 8.64 7.70
C ALA A 48 9.49 8.79 7.67
N ARG A 49 10.11 8.67 8.84
CA ARG A 49 11.57 8.60 8.92
C ARG A 49 11.99 7.19 8.52
N PRO A 50 12.93 7.03 7.56
CA PRO A 50 13.47 5.71 7.26
C PRO A 50 14.02 5.08 8.53
N ALA A 51 13.76 3.79 8.71
CA ALA A 51 14.33 3.03 9.81
C ALA A 51 15.86 3.13 9.71
N THR A 52 16.51 3.71 10.71
CA THR A 52 17.98 3.86 10.74
C THR A 52 18.68 2.59 11.24
N GLY A 53 17.94 1.50 11.44
CA GLY A 53 18.41 0.23 11.98
C GLY A 53 17.30 -0.82 11.99
N PRO A 54 17.61 -2.04 12.48
CA PRO A 54 16.67 -3.15 12.49
C PRO A 54 15.39 -2.81 13.23
N LEU A 55 14.25 -3.19 12.65
CA LEU A 55 12.96 -3.00 13.28
C LEU A 55 12.84 -3.93 14.50
N PRO A 56 12.10 -3.51 15.55
CA PRO A 56 11.80 -4.40 16.67
C PRO A 56 11.23 -5.73 16.17
N GLY A 57 11.88 -6.84 16.52
CA GLY A 57 11.47 -8.19 16.11
C GLY A 57 11.99 -8.67 14.75
N GLU A 58 12.65 -7.81 13.95
CA GLU A 58 13.18 -8.18 12.64
C GLU A 58 14.20 -9.32 12.74
N ALA A 59 15.11 -9.25 13.72
CA ALA A 59 16.11 -10.30 13.94
C ALA A 59 15.47 -11.66 14.28
N ALA A 60 14.36 -11.66 15.03
CA ALA A 60 13.64 -12.89 15.38
C ALA A 60 12.93 -13.49 14.16
N ALA A 61 12.29 -12.65 13.35
CA ALA A 61 11.67 -13.07 12.09
C ALA A 61 12.71 -13.64 11.10
N LEU A 62 13.85 -12.97 10.96
CA LEU A 62 14.95 -13.42 10.11
C LEU A 62 15.57 -14.74 10.59
N ALA A 63 15.68 -14.94 11.90
CA ALA A 63 16.16 -16.20 12.47
C ALA A 63 15.18 -17.34 12.17
N ALA A 64 13.87 -17.11 12.31
CA ALA A 64 12.84 -18.11 12.03
C ALA A 64 12.81 -18.52 10.54
N PHE A 65 13.02 -17.58 9.62
CA PHE A 65 13.06 -17.89 8.17
C PHE A 65 14.31 -18.67 7.75
N ARG A 66 15.43 -18.52 8.49
CA ARG A 66 16.70 -19.19 8.19
C ARG A 66 16.84 -20.57 8.86
N ALA A 67 15.95 -20.89 9.81
CA ALA A 67 15.90 -22.18 10.50
C ALA A 67 15.22 -23.25 9.63
#